data_AF-A0A7J6BE83-F1
#
_entry.id   AF-A0A7J6BE83-F1
#
_cell.length_a   1.000
_cell.length_b   1.000
_cell.length_c   1.000
_cell.angle_alpha   90.00
_cell.angle_beta   90.00
_cell.angle_gamma   90.00
#
_symmetry.space_group_name_H-M   'P 1'
#
loop_
_entity.id
_entity.type
_entity.pdbx_description
1 polymer ?
#
loop_
_entity_poly.entity_id
_entity_poly.type
_entity_poly.pdbx_seq_one_letter_code
_entity_poly.pdbx_strand_id
1 'polypeptide(L)'
;MVSPKICFVIWTLLSLHVSTQGWNLFDVQKKGPPQEGGLRLVGGDLPNKGRVEVYHDGQWGTVCDDDWDLNEARVVCQQLGFPGAVSAIPGGTYGEGSGPIWLDNMNCKGSESFLSSCNFKGWSVTDCTHKEDAGVVCESGEDKDNNRMFKMDHSLGLSEDLGRLFDSGDNCDFNILVRDPSEDQAGQKTICVHRLIFSLYPQFNISNSSNNLTVEISQTCHPHISSFLRYLYTRKVDVTISSAQCLHQLAYTYQLQQLLEEIGKVFTLFLTQDSTFRTQVSLYEYGVHSKDMLLQENVLQYLSWNFEFLVDSPVWKTVSIHMMKALLSRSDLVVKDEFFVLQALEDAIKEKGETVSLEDKVNLLSHIRFSMIPVEKLYDIQFSSGMYQSNEAFYQSALLKALLFNTLPFSKIKEHFNNFEDYMPRIYTSEPWSTVMNYTSNIGSNNYNYNYSQTL
;
A
#
# COMPACT_ATOMS: atom_id res chain seq x y z
N MET A 1 -15.60 47.03 16.26
CA MET A 1 -14.73 45.89 16.60
C MET A 1 -14.65 45.00 15.36
N VAL A 2 -13.47 44.90 14.76
CA VAL A 2 -13.22 44.35 13.41
C VAL A 2 -12.61 42.94 13.55
N SER A 3 -13.09 41.99 12.75
CA SER A 3 -12.48 40.65 12.51
C SER A 3 -11.12 40.78 11.81
N PRO A 4 -10.24 39.76 11.83
CA PRO A 4 -9.96 39.03 10.56
C PRO A 4 -9.67 37.53 10.82
N LYS A 5 -9.98 36.51 9.99
CA LYS A 5 -9.65 36.20 8.57
C LYS A 5 -8.14 36.22 8.24
N ILE A 6 -7.59 35.05 7.86
CA ILE A 6 -6.41 34.82 6.98
C ILE A 6 -4.98 34.92 7.60
N CYS A 7 -4.34 33.73 7.73
CA CYS A 7 -2.99 33.28 7.26
C CYS A 7 -1.62 33.84 7.78
N PHE A 8 -0.62 32.93 7.75
CA PHE A 8 0.87 33.09 7.82
C PHE A 8 1.51 33.40 9.22
N VAL A 9 2.58 32.76 9.75
CA VAL A 9 3.99 32.63 9.31
C VAL A 9 4.83 31.72 10.28
N ILE A 10 5.59 30.74 9.73
CA ILE A 10 6.99 30.24 9.98
C ILE A 10 7.53 29.84 11.39
N TRP A 11 7.97 28.57 11.55
CA TRP A 11 9.36 28.04 11.81
C TRP A 11 9.25 26.49 12.01
N THR A 12 9.77 25.55 11.21
CA THR A 12 11.17 25.08 10.98
C THR A 12 11.94 24.82 12.29
N LEU A 13 12.55 23.66 12.62
CA LEU A 13 13.56 22.86 11.89
C LEU A 13 14.00 21.59 12.70
N LEU A 14 14.50 20.55 12.00
CA LEU A 14 15.41 19.44 12.38
C LEU A 14 14.96 18.43 13.49
N SER A 15 15.20 17.11 13.43
CA SER A 15 15.69 16.16 12.43
C SER A 15 15.58 14.73 13.00
N LEU A 16 15.32 13.76 12.12
CA LEU A 16 15.78 12.36 12.10
C LEU A 16 15.85 11.56 13.42
N HIS A 17 15.06 10.47 13.49
CA HIS A 17 15.61 9.12 13.46
C HIS A 17 14.61 8.13 12.86
N VAL A 18 15.06 7.45 11.81
CA VAL A 18 14.50 6.19 11.34
C VAL A 18 14.58 5.19 12.49
N SER A 19 13.45 4.60 12.86
CA SER A 19 13.43 3.26 13.45
C SER A 19 12.63 2.38 12.52
N THR A 20 13.38 1.66 11.70
CA THR A 20 13.00 0.40 11.08
C THR A 20 12.56 -0.59 12.16
N GLN A 21 11.28 -0.60 12.49
CA GLN A 21 10.54 -1.77 12.98
C GLN A 21 9.14 -1.63 12.39
N GLY A 22 8.83 -2.32 11.31
CA GLY A 22 8.50 -3.74 11.43
C GLY A 22 7.01 -3.82 11.77
N TRP A 23 6.18 -3.53 10.77
CA TRP A 23 4.73 -3.73 10.86
C TRP A 23 4.48 -5.23 10.99
N ASN A 24 4.19 -5.68 12.20
CA ASN A 24 3.60 -6.98 12.48
C ASN A 24 2.15 -6.75 12.88
N LEU A 25 1.23 -6.92 11.92
CA LEU A 25 -0.14 -7.34 12.21
C LEU A 25 -0.68 -8.01 10.94
N PHE A 26 -1.04 -9.29 11.07
CA PHE A 26 -1.40 -10.28 10.03
C PHE A 26 -0.22 -11.01 9.34
N ASP A 27 0.44 -11.88 10.09
CA ASP A 27 1.08 -13.06 9.51
C ASP A 27 0.02 -14.18 9.39
N VAL A 28 -0.79 -14.07 8.33
CA VAL A 28 -1.48 -15.23 7.73
C VAL A 28 -1.31 -15.07 6.21
N GLN A 29 -0.24 -15.70 5.71
CA GLN A 29 0.05 -15.99 4.31
C GLN A 29 0.24 -14.79 3.36
N LYS A 30 1.45 -14.22 3.38
CA LYS A 30 2.00 -13.61 2.15
C LYS A 30 2.12 -14.70 1.08
N LYS A 31 1.33 -14.62 0.01
CA LYS A 31 1.68 -15.23 -1.28
C LYS A 31 1.73 -14.14 -2.34
N GLY A 32 2.91 -13.52 -2.48
CA GLY A 32 3.31 -12.99 -3.78
C GLY A 32 3.45 -14.14 -4.79
N PRO A 33 3.70 -13.85 -6.09
CA PRO A 33 3.99 -14.91 -7.05
C PRO A 33 5.13 -15.79 -6.51
N PRO A 34 5.01 -17.13 -6.62
CA PRO A 34 6.01 -18.03 -6.08
C PRO A 34 7.39 -17.72 -6.67
N GLN A 35 8.36 -17.54 -5.79
CA GLN A 35 9.75 -17.25 -6.16
C GLN A 35 10.52 -18.55 -6.30
N GLU A 36 11.56 -18.53 -7.14
CA GLU A 36 12.45 -19.65 -7.36
C GLU A 36 13.05 -20.17 -6.04
N GLY A 37 12.93 -21.47 -5.79
CA GLY A 37 13.32 -22.11 -4.52
C GLY A 37 12.37 -21.87 -3.34
N GLY A 38 11.21 -21.25 -3.56
CA GLY A 38 10.19 -21.02 -2.54
C GLY A 38 9.56 -22.32 -2.04
N LEU A 39 9.21 -22.38 -0.75
CA LEU A 39 8.61 -23.56 -0.12
C LEU A 39 7.15 -23.32 0.29
N ARG A 40 6.37 -24.40 0.31
CA ARG A 40 5.05 -24.45 0.95
C ARG A 40 4.79 -25.81 1.59
N LEU A 41 3.92 -25.84 2.60
CA LEU A 41 3.41 -27.07 3.21
C LEU A 41 1.98 -27.34 2.75
N VAL A 42 1.69 -28.58 2.36
CA VAL A 42 0.37 -29.00 1.85
C VAL A 42 -0.10 -30.26 2.56
N GLY A 43 -1.41 -30.40 2.79
CA GLY A 43 -2.01 -31.62 3.33
C GLY A 43 -1.94 -31.78 4.85
N GLY A 44 -1.32 -30.83 5.57
CA GLY A 44 -1.38 -30.77 7.03
C GLY A 44 -2.63 -30.05 7.54
N ASP A 45 -3.08 -30.45 8.71
CA ASP A 45 -4.20 -29.87 9.47
C ASP A 45 -3.82 -28.58 10.24
N LEU A 46 -2.52 -28.29 10.36
CA LEU A 46 -1.99 -27.03 10.93
C LEU A 46 -0.94 -26.43 9.98
N PRO A 47 -0.75 -25.10 9.99
CA PRO A 47 0.18 -24.42 9.07
C PRO A 47 1.65 -24.78 9.28
N ASN A 48 2.01 -25.36 10.43
CA ASN A 48 3.36 -25.79 10.76
C ASN A 48 3.66 -27.24 10.38
N LYS A 49 2.76 -27.94 9.67
CA LYS A 49 3.01 -29.31 9.22
C LYS A 49 2.41 -29.58 7.85
N GLY A 50 3.01 -30.50 7.11
CA GLY A 50 2.53 -30.90 5.80
C GLY A 50 3.63 -31.48 4.92
N ARG A 51 3.22 -31.95 3.73
CA ARG A 51 4.10 -32.32 2.62
C ARG A 51 4.84 -31.07 2.12
N VAL A 52 6.14 -31.21 1.89
CA VAL A 52 7.00 -30.13 1.41
C VAL A 52 6.90 -30.04 -0.10
N GLU A 53 6.56 -28.86 -0.60
CA GLU A 53 6.59 -28.56 -2.03
C GLU A 53 7.51 -27.36 -2.29
N VAL A 54 8.35 -27.47 -3.33
CA VAL A 54 9.32 -26.46 -3.75
C VAL A 54 8.96 -25.93 -5.13
N TYR A 55 9.11 -24.62 -5.33
CA TYR A 55 8.89 -23.98 -6.61
C TYR A 55 10.20 -23.90 -7.41
N HIS A 56 10.21 -24.50 -8.60
CA HIS A 56 11.35 -24.50 -9.51
C HIS A 56 10.84 -24.45 -10.95
N ASP A 57 11.48 -23.64 -11.79
CA ASP A 57 11.20 -23.56 -13.24
C ASP A 57 9.71 -23.33 -13.56
N GLY A 58 9.10 -22.39 -12.85
CA GLY A 58 7.72 -21.97 -13.12
C GLY A 58 6.62 -22.89 -12.57
N GLN A 59 6.97 -23.98 -11.86
CA GLN A 59 5.97 -24.92 -11.33
C GLN A 59 6.34 -25.45 -9.93
N TRP A 60 5.30 -25.82 -9.17
CA TRP A 60 5.47 -26.51 -7.89
C TRP A 60 5.75 -27.99 -8.12
N GLY A 61 6.68 -28.53 -7.33
CA GLY A 61 6.96 -29.95 -7.27
C GLY A 61 7.28 -30.39 -5.85
N THR A 62 7.47 -31.69 -5.67
CA THR A 62 7.60 -32.37 -4.37
C THR A 62 9.06 -32.72 -4.06
N VAL A 63 9.32 -33.20 -2.86
CA VAL A 63 10.65 -33.61 -2.39
C VAL A 63 10.57 -35.07 -1.96
N CYS A 64 11.52 -35.91 -2.35
CA CYS A 64 11.59 -37.31 -1.91
C CYS A 64 12.07 -37.44 -0.46
N ASP A 65 11.64 -38.47 0.25
CA ASP A 65 12.02 -38.79 1.62
C ASP A 65 13.32 -39.60 1.77
N ASP A 66 13.99 -39.92 0.67
CA ASP A 66 15.33 -40.52 0.68
C ASP A 66 16.36 -39.57 1.30
N ASP A 67 17.07 -40.08 2.31
CA ASP A 67 17.97 -39.31 3.19
C ASP A 67 17.27 -38.11 3.89
N TRP A 68 15.95 -38.17 4.10
CA TRP A 68 15.19 -37.10 4.74
C TRP A 68 15.24 -37.18 6.27
N ASP A 69 16.10 -36.36 6.88
CA ASP A 69 16.29 -36.33 8.32
C ASP A 69 15.95 -34.96 8.96
N LEU A 70 16.21 -34.85 10.27
CA LEU A 70 15.87 -33.66 11.04
C LEU A 70 16.60 -32.40 10.55
N ASN A 71 17.75 -32.54 9.88
CA ASN A 71 18.52 -31.43 9.33
C ASN A 71 17.81 -30.83 8.10
N GLU A 72 17.30 -31.66 7.18
CA GLU A 72 16.47 -31.20 6.07
C GLU A 72 15.21 -30.51 6.60
N ALA A 73 14.54 -31.15 7.57
CA ALA A 73 13.35 -30.57 8.19
C ALA A 73 13.64 -29.22 8.86
N ARG A 74 14.80 -29.06 9.53
CA ARG A 74 15.22 -27.78 10.12
C ARG A 74 15.37 -26.69 9.08
N VAL A 75 16.02 -26.98 7.96
CA VAL A 75 16.20 -26.02 6.86
C VAL A 75 14.85 -25.61 6.29
N VAL A 76 13.94 -26.57 6.04
CA VAL A 76 12.57 -26.28 5.59
C VAL A 76 11.85 -25.36 6.57
N CYS A 77 11.84 -25.72 7.85
CA CYS A 77 11.13 -24.97 8.87
C CYS A 77 11.70 -23.56 9.05
N GLN A 78 13.02 -23.40 9.05
CA GLN A 78 13.67 -22.10 9.13
C GLN A 78 13.38 -21.24 7.88
N GLN A 79 13.44 -21.84 6.69
CA GLN A 79 13.12 -21.15 5.44
C GLN A 79 11.65 -20.67 5.39
N LEU A 80 10.75 -21.43 6.02
CA LEU A 80 9.34 -21.06 6.19
C LEU A 80 9.05 -20.11 7.36
N GLY A 81 10.09 -19.73 8.14
CA GLY A 81 9.98 -18.78 9.24
C GLY A 81 9.69 -19.38 10.62
N PHE A 82 9.75 -20.71 10.76
CA PHE A 82 9.61 -21.39 12.06
C PHE A 82 10.95 -21.47 12.82
N PRO A 83 10.94 -21.47 14.16
CA PRO A 83 12.15 -21.50 14.98
C PRO A 83 12.96 -22.81 14.88
N GLY A 84 12.32 -23.90 14.46
CA GLY A 84 12.97 -25.20 14.33
C GLY A 84 12.05 -26.27 13.76
N ALA A 85 12.55 -27.49 13.69
CA ALA A 85 11.77 -28.66 13.28
C ALA A 85 11.57 -29.62 14.46
N VAL A 86 10.35 -30.16 14.57
CA VAL A 86 9.98 -31.20 15.52
C VAL A 86 10.29 -32.58 14.94
N SER A 87 9.97 -32.78 13.65
CA SER A 87 10.20 -34.08 12.98
C SER A 87 10.24 -33.95 11.46
N ALA A 88 11.09 -34.78 10.85
CA ALA A 88 11.02 -35.14 9.43
C ALA A 88 10.01 -36.28 9.26
N ILE A 89 9.08 -36.15 8.31
CA ILE A 89 8.01 -37.13 8.07
C ILE A 89 8.23 -37.79 6.70
N PRO A 90 8.58 -39.08 6.65
CA PRO A 90 8.70 -39.82 5.40
C PRO A 90 7.34 -40.32 4.87
N GLY A 91 7.32 -40.78 3.62
CA GLY A 91 6.35 -41.72 3.07
C GLY A 91 4.97 -41.16 2.75
N GLY A 92 4.88 -39.92 2.22
CA GLY A 92 3.60 -39.39 1.69
C GLY A 92 2.49 -39.25 2.75
N THR A 93 2.86 -39.15 4.03
CA THR A 93 1.93 -39.15 5.17
C THR A 93 0.85 -38.05 5.09
N TYR A 94 1.17 -36.91 4.46
CA TYR A 94 0.25 -35.79 4.23
C TYR A 94 -0.47 -35.86 2.86
N GLY A 95 -0.53 -37.06 2.29
CA GLY A 95 -1.04 -37.35 0.95
C GLY A 95 0.05 -37.27 -0.12
N GLU A 96 -0.19 -37.98 -1.23
CA GLU A 96 0.65 -37.91 -2.43
C GLU A 96 0.50 -36.54 -3.10
N GLY A 97 1.61 -35.94 -3.51
CA GLY A 97 1.63 -34.74 -4.32
C GLY A 97 1.38 -35.03 -5.80
N SER A 98 1.58 -34.01 -6.63
CA SER A 98 1.38 -34.10 -8.07
C SER A 98 2.40 -33.23 -8.80
N GLY A 99 2.84 -33.69 -9.97
CA GLY A 99 3.81 -32.97 -10.78
C GLY A 99 5.22 -33.55 -10.63
N PRO A 100 6.28 -32.77 -10.89
CA PRO A 100 7.65 -33.26 -10.74
C PRO A 100 8.01 -33.48 -9.26
N ILE A 101 8.87 -34.47 -9.00
CA ILE A 101 9.63 -34.59 -7.76
C ILE A 101 10.95 -33.89 -8.01
N TRP A 102 11.14 -32.72 -7.39
CA TRP A 102 12.24 -31.82 -7.73
C TRP A 102 13.55 -32.17 -7.06
N LEU A 103 13.49 -32.70 -5.85
CA LEU A 103 14.64 -32.88 -4.97
C LEU A 103 14.66 -34.31 -4.41
N ASP A 104 15.85 -34.91 -4.36
CA ASP A 104 16.10 -36.29 -3.93
C ASP A 104 17.53 -36.47 -3.37
N ASN A 105 17.69 -37.39 -2.42
CA ASN A 105 18.89 -37.62 -1.59
C ASN A 105 19.49 -36.33 -1.05
N MET A 106 18.68 -35.64 -0.26
CA MET A 106 19.07 -34.39 0.37
C MET A 106 20.10 -34.66 1.47
N ASN A 107 21.15 -33.85 1.51
CA ASN A 107 22.15 -33.89 2.58
C ASN A 107 22.43 -32.45 3.04
N CYS A 108 21.60 -32.00 3.96
CA CYS A 108 21.68 -30.73 4.65
C CYS A 108 22.49 -30.87 5.94
N LYS A 109 23.22 -29.82 6.31
CA LYS A 109 23.87 -29.68 7.63
C LYS A 109 22.90 -29.16 8.69
N GLY A 110 21.74 -28.65 8.28
CA GLY A 110 20.71 -28.08 9.16
C GLY A 110 20.92 -26.60 9.47
N SER A 111 21.85 -25.93 8.76
CA SER A 111 22.21 -24.51 8.92
C SER A 111 22.06 -23.70 7.63
N GLU A 112 21.70 -24.37 6.55
CA GLU A 112 21.46 -23.77 5.24
C GLU A 112 20.23 -22.85 5.29
N SER A 113 20.28 -21.74 4.55
CA SER A 113 19.17 -20.79 4.50
C SER A 113 18.05 -21.19 3.55
N PHE A 114 18.35 -22.05 2.57
CA PHE A 114 17.38 -22.56 1.59
C PHE A 114 17.59 -24.06 1.39
N LEU A 115 16.50 -24.80 1.19
CA LEU A 115 16.54 -26.23 0.92
C LEU A 115 17.33 -26.54 -0.37
N SER A 116 17.20 -25.70 -1.39
CA SER A 116 17.94 -25.81 -2.65
C SER A 116 19.45 -25.54 -2.54
N SER A 117 19.94 -25.11 -1.36
CA SER A 117 21.38 -24.92 -1.09
C SER A 117 22.05 -26.12 -0.43
N CYS A 118 21.27 -27.13 -0.02
CA CYS A 118 21.82 -28.40 0.44
C CYS A 118 22.42 -29.18 -0.75
N ASN A 119 23.20 -30.22 -0.45
CA ASN A 119 23.68 -31.11 -1.50
C ASN A 119 22.59 -32.14 -1.85
N PHE A 120 22.28 -32.32 -3.14
CA PHE A 120 21.27 -33.27 -3.63
C PHE A 120 21.63 -33.77 -5.04
N LYS A 121 20.96 -34.82 -5.54
CA LYS A 121 21.26 -35.49 -6.83
C LYS A 121 21.14 -34.57 -8.07
N GLY A 122 20.45 -33.45 -7.95
CA GLY A 122 20.12 -32.52 -9.04
C GLY A 122 18.61 -32.41 -9.27
N TRP A 123 18.18 -31.33 -9.93
CA TRP A 123 16.75 -31.05 -10.14
C TRP A 123 16.10 -32.12 -11.01
N SER A 124 14.97 -32.67 -10.55
CA SER A 124 14.22 -33.72 -11.26
C SER A 124 14.96 -35.05 -11.44
N VAL A 125 16.08 -35.25 -10.74
CA VAL A 125 16.87 -36.50 -10.80
C VAL A 125 16.50 -37.35 -9.58
N THR A 126 15.57 -38.28 -9.78
CA THR A 126 15.03 -39.10 -8.69
C THR A 126 14.53 -40.47 -9.18
N ASP A 127 14.60 -41.47 -8.32
CA ASP A 127 14.00 -42.79 -8.48
C ASP A 127 12.73 -43.00 -7.63
N CYS A 128 12.26 -41.93 -6.97
CA CYS A 128 11.10 -41.95 -6.09
C CYS A 128 9.76 -41.82 -6.83
N THR A 129 8.70 -42.23 -6.15
CA THR A 129 7.29 -41.98 -6.53
C THR A 129 6.62 -41.05 -5.52
N HIS A 130 5.44 -40.49 -5.81
CA HIS A 130 4.76 -39.60 -4.84
C HIS A 130 4.34 -40.26 -3.51
N LYS A 131 4.46 -41.59 -3.42
CA LYS A 131 4.32 -42.33 -2.15
C LYS A 131 5.47 -42.05 -1.18
N GLU A 132 6.57 -41.53 -1.69
CA GLU A 132 7.80 -41.20 -1.00
C GLU A 132 7.93 -39.68 -0.82
N ASP A 133 6.85 -38.92 -0.99
CA ASP A 133 6.89 -37.47 -0.79
C ASP A 133 7.15 -37.13 0.69
N ALA A 134 8.18 -36.31 0.91
CA ALA A 134 8.62 -35.85 2.20
C ALA A 134 7.69 -34.79 2.81
N GLY A 135 7.52 -34.86 4.13
CA GLY A 135 6.82 -33.88 4.94
C GLY A 135 7.63 -33.43 6.14
N VAL A 136 7.13 -32.39 6.81
CA VAL A 136 7.74 -31.88 8.05
C VAL A 136 6.67 -31.53 9.08
N VAL A 137 7.12 -31.49 10.34
CA VAL A 137 6.44 -30.79 11.43
C VAL A 137 7.42 -29.78 12.00
N CYS A 138 7.08 -28.51 11.91
CA CYS A 138 7.86 -27.40 12.43
C CYS A 138 7.47 -27.07 13.87
N GLU A 139 8.44 -26.57 14.65
CA GLU A 139 8.17 -26.02 15.98
C GLU A 139 7.22 -24.83 15.80
N SER A 140 6.03 -24.91 16.37
CA SER A 140 5.23 -23.71 16.62
C SER A 140 6.03 -22.87 17.62
N GLY A 141 6.28 -21.60 17.32
CA GLY A 141 7.08 -20.70 18.15
C GLY A 141 6.42 -20.34 19.48
N GLU A 142 6.18 -21.35 20.32
CA GLU A 142 5.85 -21.21 21.72
C GLU A 142 7.14 -21.39 22.54
N ASP A 143 7.41 -20.38 23.35
CA ASP A 143 8.59 -20.20 24.20
C ASP A 143 9.07 -21.51 24.85
N LYS A 144 10.37 -21.81 24.69
CA LYS A 144 11.07 -22.83 25.48
C LYS A 144 11.31 -22.34 26.91
N ASP A 145 10.23 -22.11 27.65
CA ASP A 145 10.27 -22.02 29.10
C ASP A 145 9.72 -23.34 29.67
N ASN A 146 10.58 -24.10 30.36
CA ASN A 146 10.23 -25.39 31.00
C ASN A 146 9.31 -25.22 32.23
N ASN A 147 8.49 -24.19 32.23
CA ASN A 147 7.39 -23.99 33.15
C ASN A 147 6.13 -23.98 32.29
N ARG A 148 5.26 -25.00 32.40
CA ARG A 148 4.00 -25.06 31.62
C ARG A 148 3.09 -23.90 32.01
N MET A 149 3.32 -22.74 31.42
CA MET A 149 2.49 -21.56 31.57
C MET A 149 1.42 -21.60 30.50
N PHE A 150 0.27 -22.16 30.85
CA PHE A 150 -0.92 -22.07 30.00
C PHE A 150 -1.44 -20.64 30.07
N LYS A 151 -1.27 -19.88 28.99
CA LYS A 151 -1.87 -18.54 28.88
C LYS A 151 -3.33 -18.71 28.44
N MET A 152 -4.26 -18.70 29.39
CA MET A 152 -5.68 -18.59 29.07
C MET A 152 -5.98 -17.15 28.66
N ASP A 153 -6.28 -16.92 27.37
CA ASP A 153 -6.72 -15.62 26.87
C ASP A 153 -8.25 -15.53 26.90
N HIS A 154 -8.77 -14.74 27.82
CA HIS A 154 -10.20 -14.46 27.94
C HIS A 154 -10.60 -13.15 27.23
N SER A 155 -9.70 -12.49 26.51
CA SER A 155 -9.95 -11.18 25.89
C SER A 155 -11.10 -11.23 24.87
N LEU A 156 -11.23 -12.34 24.13
CA LEU A 156 -12.32 -12.54 23.19
C LEU A 156 -13.68 -12.67 23.90
N GLY A 157 -13.74 -13.49 24.95
CA GLY A 157 -14.95 -13.66 25.75
C GLY A 157 -15.36 -12.38 26.47
N LEU A 158 -14.38 -11.64 27.02
CA LEU A 158 -14.61 -10.33 27.62
C LEU A 158 -15.14 -9.31 26.60
N SER A 159 -14.59 -9.28 25.38
CA SER A 159 -15.07 -8.42 24.29
C SER A 159 -16.54 -8.73 23.94
N GLU A 160 -16.92 -10.01 23.88
CA GLU A 160 -18.30 -10.42 23.63
C GLU A 160 -19.26 -10.02 24.77
N ASP A 161 -18.85 -10.23 26.02
CA ASP A 161 -19.65 -9.86 27.19
C ASP A 161 -19.80 -8.34 27.33
N LEU A 162 -18.77 -7.55 27.01
CA LEU A 162 -18.84 -6.09 26.93
C LEU A 162 -19.76 -5.63 25.78
N GLY A 163 -19.78 -6.36 24.66
CA GLY A 163 -20.73 -6.12 23.58
C GLY A 163 -22.17 -6.33 24.04
N ARG A 164 -22.46 -7.44 24.73
CA ARG A 164 -23.79 -7.72 25.30
C ARG A 164 -24.22 -6.67 26.32
N LEU A 165 -23.29 -6.19 27.15
CA LEU A 165 -23.54 -5.12 28.11
C LEU A 165 -23.93 -3.80 27.42
N PHE A 166 -23.27 -3.46 26.31
CA PHE A 166 -23.67 -2.30 25.50
C PHE A 166 -25.04 -2.50 24.86
N ASP A 167 -25.28 -3.69 24.30
CA ASP A 167 -26.53 -4.02 23.59
C ASP A 167 -27.74 -4.10 24.56
N SER A 168 -27.55 -4.52 25.82
CA SER A 168 -28.62 -4.57 26.83
C SER A 168 -28.92 -3.20 27.47
N GLY A 169 -27.92 -2.32 27.56
CA GLY A 169 -28.07 -0.99 28.17
C GLY A 169 -28.25 -1.02 29.69
N ASP A 170 -27.93 -2.14 30.34
CA ASP A 170 -28.10 -2.28 31.79
C ASP A 170 -27.05 -1.48 32.57
N ASN A 171 -27.48 -0.81 33.66
CA ASN A 171 -26.60 -0.10 34.60
C ASN A 171 -25.68 0.98 34.00
N CYS A 172 -26.05 1.56 32.87
CA CYS A 172 -25.35 2.69 32.29
C CYS A 172 -25.45 3.94 33.18
N ASP A 173 -24.35 4.70 33.26
CA ASP A 173 -24.20 5.88 34.12
C ASP A 173 -23.95 7.17 33.34
N PHE A 174 -24.00 7.10 32.00
CA PHE A 174 -23.79 8.23 31.11
C PHE A 174 -24.61 8.14 29.83
N ASN A 175 -25.08 9.28 29.31
CA ASN A 175 -25.90 9.35 28.10
C ASN A 175 -25.23 10.17 26.99
N ILE A 176 -25.10 9.58 25.80
CA ILE A 176 -24.68 10.30 24.60
C ILE A 176 -25.93 10.74 23.85
N LEU A 177 -26.05 12.06 23.68
CA LEU A 177 -27.15 12.71 22.98
C LEU A 177 -26.71 13.06 21.56
N VAL A 178 -27.20 12.32 20.58
CA VAL A 178 -26.92 12.58 19.16
C VAL A 178 -27.89 13.64 18.65
N ARG A 179 -27.36 14.74 18.13
CA ARG A 179 -28.14 15.81 17.50
C ARG A 179 -27.78 15.94 16.03
N ASP A 180 -28.80 16.25 15.22
CA ASP A 180 -28.61 16.71 13.86
C ASP A 180 -28.46 18.24 13.86
N PRO A 181 -27.40 18.81 13.26
CA PRO A 181 -27.26 20.26 13.11
C PRO A 181 -28.29 20.89 12.15
N SER A 182 -29.05 20.10 11.38
CA SER A 182 -30.01 20.58 10.37
C SER A 182 -31.49 20.53 10.78
N GLU A 183 -31.83 19.90 11.91
CA GLU A 183 -33.22 19.79 12.41
C GLU A 183 -33.40 20.44 13.79
N ASP A 184 -34.48 21.23 13.94
CA ASP A 184 -34.92 21.76 15.23
C ASP A 184 -35.50 20.64 16.11
N GLN A 185 -34.68 20.16 17.05
CA GLN A 185 -35.00 19.39 18.27
C GLN A 185 -35.77 18.05 18.16
N ALA A 186 -36.28 17.64 17.00
CA ALA A 186 -37.14 16.45 16.89
C ALA A 186 -36.39 15.11 16.68
N GLY A 187 -35.12 15.13 16.29
CA GLY A 187 -34.33 13.94 15.93
C GLY A 187 -33.30 13.47 16.97
N GLN A 188 -33.48 13.75 18.26
CA GLN A 188 -32.43 13.48 19.26
C GLN A 188 -32.39 12.01 19.69
N LYS A 189 -31.39 11.25 19.20
CA LYS A 189 -31.16 9.85 19.63
C LYS A 189 -30.32 9.83 20.91
N THR A 190 -30.83 9.21 21.96
CA THR A 190 -30.08 9.03 23.22
C THR A 190 -29.53 7.61 23.28
N ILE A 191 -28.23 7.49 23.55
CA ILE A 191 -27.54 6.19 23.68
C ILE A 191 -26.94 6.10 25.06
N CYS A 192 -27.31 5.05 25.79
CA CYS A 192 -26.80 4.81 27.13
C CYS A 192 -25.42 4.14 27.06
N VAL A 193 -24.45 4.67 27.80
CA VAL A 193 -23.07 4.19 27.82
C VAL A 193 -22.50 4.18 29.24
N HIS A 194 -21.33 3.56 29.37
CA HIS A 194 -20.65 3.34 30.64
C HIS A 194 -19.40 4.23 30.74
N ARG A 195 -19.36 5.12 31.73
CA ARG A 195 -18.27 6.08 31.97
C ARG A 195 -16.92 5.38 32.14
N LEU A 196 -16.90 4.21 32.79
CA LEU A 196 -15.68 3.42 32.97
C LEU A 196 -15.04 3.04 31.63
N ILE A 197 -15.83 2.59 30.65
CA ILE A 197 -15.32 2.23 29.33
C ILE A 197 -14.86 3.47 28.57
N PHE A 198 -15.64 4.55 28.63
CA PHE A 198 -15.28 5.80 27.96
C PHE A 198 -14.10 6.55 28.61
N SER A 199 -13.76 6.24 29.87
CA SER A 199 -12.56 6.78 30.51
C SER A 199 -11.27 6.34 29.83
N LEU A 200 -11.31 5.23 29.06
CA LEU A 200 -10.21 4.79 28.20
C LEU A 200 -10.03 5.66 26.96
N TYR A 201 -11.00 6.53 26.65
CA TYR A 201 -11.05 7.38 25.47
C TYR A 201 -11.16 8.86 25.88
N PRO A 202 -10.04 9.48 26.31
CA PRO A 202 -10.03 10.85 26.84
C PRO A 202 -10.59 11.91 25.88
N GLN A 203 -10.57 11.65 24.58
CA GLN A 203 -11.15 12.50 23.53
C GLN A 203 -12.65 12.80 23.70
N PHE A 204 -13.41 11.95 24.42
CA PHE A 204 -14.83 12.19 24.67
C PHE A 204 -15.08 13.24 25.78
N ASN A 205 -14.03 13.70 26.47
CA ASN A 205 -14.06 14.73 27.51
C ASN A 205 -15.20 14.55 28.53
N ILE A 206 -15.34 13.32 29.03
CA ILE A 206 -16.39 12.99 29.99
C ILE A 206 -16.02 13.53 31.37
N SER A 207 -16.69 14.60 31.79
CA SER A 207 -16.50 15.18 33.11
C SER A 207 -17.35 14.46 34.16
N ASN A 208 -16.86 14.35 35.39
CA ASN A 208 -17.62 13.75 36.50
C ASN A 208 -18.86 14.55 36.92
N SER A 209 -19.02 15.78 36.43
CA SER A 209 -20.12 16.68 36.80
C SER A 209 -21.31 16.63 35.86
N SER A 210 -21.15 16.16 34.62
CA SER A 210 -22.26 15.95 33.68
C SER A 210 -22.62 14.48 33.54
N ASN A 211 -23.91 14.21 33.31
CA ASN A 211 -24.43 12.87 33.02
C ASN A 211 -24.72 12.69 31.52
N ASN A 212 -24.45 13.71 30.71
CA ASN A 212 -24.65 13.67 29.28
C ASN A 212 -23.52 14.34 28.49
N LEU A 213 -23.33 13.87 27.26
CA LEU A 213 -22.50 14.48 26.23
C LEU A 213 -23.36 14.65 24.99
N THR A 214 -23.42 15.86 24.43
CA THR A 214 -24.06 16.07 23.13
C THR A 214 -23.02 15.92 22.03
N VAL A 215 -23.36 15.12 21.02
CA VAL A 215 -22.54 14.95 19.82
C VAL A 215 -23.37 15.34 18.61
N GLU A 216 -22.82 16.21 17.77
CA GLU A 216 -23.44 16.66 16.53
C GLU A 216 -22.93 15.81 15.37
N ILE A 217 -23.83 15.04 14.75
CA ILE A 217 -23.50 14.12 13.65
C ILE A 217 -24.53 14.33 12.54
N SER A 218 -24.09 14.27 11.28
CA SER A 218 -24.96 14.34 10.11
C SER A 218 -25.99 13.21 10.10
N GLN A 219 -27.22 13.48 9.66
CA GLN A 219 -28.31 12.50 9.49
C GLN A 219 -27.86 11.19 8.83
N THR A 220 -27.00 11.28 7.82
CA THR A 220 -26.47 10.14 7.06
C THR A 220 -25.69 9.16 7.94
N CYS A 221 -25.10 9.63 9.03
CA CYS A 221 -24.27 8.84 9.94
C CYS A 221 -24.97 8.43 11.23
N HIS A 222 -26.19 8.91 11.49
CA HIS A 222 -27.02 8.49 12.63
C HIS A 222 -27.24 6.97 12.74
N PRO A 223 -27.48 6.20 11.66
CA PRO A 223 -27.65 4.75 11.79
C PRO A 223 -26.35 4.04 12.22
N HIS A 224 -25.18 4.60 11.92
CA HIS A 224 -23.87 3.98 12.14
C HIS A 224 -23.20 4.38 13.46
N ILE A 225 -23.75 5.36 14.19
CA ILE A 225 -23.17 5.77 15.47
C ILE A 225 -23.24 4.64 16.51
N SER A 226 -24.30 3.83 16.49
CA SER A 226 -24.44 2.75 17.47
C SER A 226 -23.38 1.66 17.26
N SER A 227 -23.08 1.32 16.00
CA SER A 227 -21.98 0.40 15.67
C SER A 227 -20.62 0.99 16.04
N PHE A 228 -20.43 2.30 15.87
CA PHE A 228 -19.20 2.98 16.29
C PHE A 228 -19.00 2.97 17.80
N LEU A 229 -20.05 3.26 18.58
CA LEU A 229 -19.96 3.21 20.04
C LEU A 229 -19.74 1.77 20.53
N ARG A 230 -20.39 0.79 19.89
CA ARG A 230 -20.17 -0.64 20.16
C ARG A 230 -18.73 -1.08 19.86
N TYR A 231 -18.08 -0.50 18.86
CA TYR A 231 -16.65 -0.73 18.59
C TYR A 231 -15.76 -0.34 19.78
N LEU A 232 -16.12 0.71 20.54
CA LEU A 232 -15.33 1.13 21.71
C LEU A 232 -15.34 0.09 22.84
N TYR A 233 -16.37 -0.77 22.89
CA TYR A 233 -16.49 -1.87 23.84
C TYR A 233 -15.80 -3.14 23.32
N THR A 234 -16.02 -3.46 22.05
CA THR A 234 -15.70 -4.79 21.51
C THR A 234 -14.41 -4.81 20.68
N ARG A 235 -13.93 -3.66 20.22
CA ARG A 235 -12.89 -3.50 19.18
C ARG A 235 -13.23 -4.24 17.87
N LYS A 236 -14.51 -4.47 17.61
CA LYS A 236 -15.03 -5.09 16.39
C LYS A 236 -16.14 -4.24 15.79
N VAL A 237 -16.11 -4.07 14.47
CA VAL A 237 -17.17 -3.38 13.74
C VAL A 237 -17.31 -3.95 12.34
N ASP A 238 -18.55 -4.20 11.94
CA ASP A 238 -18.85 -4.60 10.57
C ASP A 238 -18.92 -3.34 9.70
N VAL A 239 -18.08 -3.31 8.65
CA VAL A 239 -17.98 -2.17 7.75
C VAL A 239 -18.56 -2.53 6.39
N THR A 240 -19.65 -1.86 6.02
CA THR A 240 -20.23 -1.87 4.68
C THR A 240 -19.85 -0.61 3.89
N ILE A 241 -20.07 -0.61 2.57
CA ILE A 241 -19.83 0.53 1.68
C ILE A 241 -20.52 1.81 2.18
N SER A 242 -21.79 1.69 2.60
CA SER A 242 -22.56 2.85 3.10
C SER A 242 -22.09 3.34 4.47
N SER A 243 -21.55 2.45 5.30
CA SER A 243 -21.10 2.78 6.67
C SER A 243 -19.67 3.29 6.73
N ALA A 244 -18.80 2.91 5.78
CA ALA A 244 -17.36 3.16 5.83
C ALA A 244 -17.03 4.66 5.97
N GLN A 245 -17.67 5.51 5.15
CA GLN A 245 -17.46 6.96 5.20
C GLN A 245 -17.82 7.57 6.56
N CYS A 246 -18.95 7.14 7.14
CA CYS A 246 -19.40 7.61 8.43
C CYS A 246 -18.51 7.12 9.58
N LEU A 247 -18.14 5.85 9.59
CA LEU A 247 -17.25 5.29 10.60
C LEU A 247 -15.85 5.92 10.53
N HIS A 248 -15.34 6.17 9.32
CA HIS A 248 -14.06 6.86 9.12
C HIS A 248 -14.11 8.32 9.63
N GLN A 249 -15.19 9.05 9.34
CA GLN A 249 -15.37 10.41 9.85
C GLN A 249 -15.42 10.45 11.39
N LEU A 250 -16.16 9.52 12.01
CA LEU A 250 -16.21 9.41 13.48
C LEU A 250 -14.85 9.04 14.06
N ALA A 251 -14.12 8.11 13.43
CA ALA A 251 -12.76 7.76 13.84
C ALA A 251 -11.82 8.96 13.78
N TYR A 252 -11.93 9.80 12.74
CA TYR A 252 -11.16 11.04 12.63
C TYR A 252 -11.53 12.05 13.73
N THR A 253 -12.82 12.33 13.92
CA THR A 253 -13.32 13.28 14.94
C THR A 253 -12.85 12.91 16.34
N TYR A 254 -12.87 11.61 16.66
CA TYR A 254 -12.47 11.09 17.96
C TYR A 254 -11.02 10.58 17.99
N GLN A 255 -10.21 10.90 16.99
CA GLN A 255 -8.77 10.59 16.94
C GLN A 255 -8.44 9.10 17.17
N LEU A 256 -9.30 8.19 16.69
CA LEU A 256 -9.09 6.75 16.75
C LEU A 256 -8.25 6.28 15.57
N GLN A 257 -6.93 6.47 15.65
CA GLN A 257 -6.01 6.22 14.54
C GLN A 257 -6.09 4.79 13.97
N GLN A 258 -6.16 3.76 14.83
CA GLN A 258 -6.23 2.37 14.35
C GLN A 258 -7.49 2.12 13.51
N LEU A 259 -8.66 2.57 13.99
CA LEU A 259 -9.92 2.40 13.26
C LEU A 259 -9.91 3.23 11.95
N LEU A 260 -9.32 4.42 12.00
CA LEU A 260 -9.15 5.29 10.83
C LEU A 260 -8.35 4.56 9.73
N GLU A 261 -7.17 4.04 10.07
CA GLU A 261 -6.30 3.33 9.12
C GLU A 261 -6.91 2.03 8.60
N GLU A 262 -7.60 1.26 9.44
CA GLU A 262 -8.26 0.01 9.05
C GLU A 262 -9.42 0.26 8.07
N ILE A 263 -10.26 1.28 8.33
CA ILE A 263 -11.33 1.66 7.40
C ILE A 263 -10.72 2.30 6.12
N GLY A 264 -9.63 3.05 6.26
CA GLY A 264 -8.85 3.59 5.15
C GLY A 264 -8.46 2.51 4.12
N LYS A 265 -8.06 1.33 4.61
CA LYS A 265 -7.78 0.16 3.77
C LYS A 265 -9.03 -0.38 3.08
N VAL A 266 -10.20 -0.35 3.70
CA VAL A 266 -11.46 -0.80 3.08
C VAL A 266 -11.82 0.05 1.87
N PHE A 267 -11.56 1.37 1.91
CA PHE A 267 -11.80 2.25 0.75
C PHE A 267 -11.01 1.83 -0.49
N THR A 268 -9.86 1.17 -0.33
CA THR A 268 -9.07 0.66 -1.47
C THR A 268 -9.84 -0.37 -2.30
N LEU A 269 -10.76 -1.14 -1.68
CA LEU A 269 -11.61 -2.09 -2.39
C LEU A 269 -12.59 -1.37 -3.34
N PHE A 270 -12.99 -0.15 -3.01
CA PHE A 270 -13.89 0.65 -3.85
C PHE A 270 -13.19 1.26 -5.06
N LEU A 271 -11.87 1.44 -5.00
CA LEU A 271 -11.11 2.03 -6.10
C LEU A 271 -11.20 1.21 -7.39
N THR A 272 -11.40 -0.11 -7.30
CA THR A 272 -11.45 -0.99 -8.48
C THR A 272 -12.84 -1.16 -9.07
N GLN A 273 -13.90 -0.69 -8.40
CA GLN A 273 -15.28 -0.95 -8.79
C GLN A 273 -15.83 0.07 -9.79
N ASP A 274 -15.34 1.32 -9.75
CA ASP A 274 -15.82 2.41 -10.60
C ASP A 274 -14.87 2.65 -11.77
N SER A 275 -15.31 2.30 -12.98
CA SER A 275 -14.56 2.55 -14.21
C SER A 275 -14.64 4.01 -14.69
N THR A 276 -15.49 4.85 -14.07
CA THR A 276 -15.68 6.25 -14.50
C THR A 276 -14.71 7.23 -13.86
N PHE A 277 -13.91 6.78 -12.87
CA PHE A 277 -12.97 7.59 -12.08
C PHE A 277 -13.60 8.62 -11.13
N ARG A 278 -14.94 8.71 -11.03
CA ARG A 278 -15.62 9.70 -10.17
C ARG A 278 -15.41 9.39 -8.68
N THR A 279 -15.56 8.12 -8.32
CA THR A 279 -15.41 7.66 -6.94
C THR A 279 -14.01 7.95 -6.41
N GLN A 280 -12.99 7.68 -7.22
CA GLN A 280 -11.58 7.85 -6.89
C GLN A 280 -11.24 9.32 -6.67
N VAL A 281 -11.67 10.22 -7.56
CA VAL A 281 -11.47 11.67 -7.37
C VAL A 281 -12.16 12.15 -6.10
N SER A 282 -13.40 11.72 -5.85
CA SER A 282 -14.12 12.09 -4.62
C SER A 282 -13.46 11.56 -3.34
N LEU A 283 -12.92 10.33 -3.39
CA LEU A 283 -12.20 9.72 -2.27
C LEU A 283 -10.88 10.42 -1.99
N TYR A 284 -10.17 10.90 -3.03
CA TYR A 284 -8.97 11.72 -2.84
C TYR A 284 -9.31 13.02 -2.11
N GLU A 285 -10.33 13.75 -2.56
CA GLU A 285 -10.77 15.00 -1.92
C GLU A 285 -11.22 14.78 -0.46
N TYR A 286 -11.93 13.67 -0.22
CA TYR A 286 -12.28 13.23 1.11
C TYR A 286 -11.05 12.92 1.97
N GLY A 287 -10.05 12.22 1.43
CA GLY A 287 -8.78 11.94 2.09
C GLY A 287 -8.03 13.22 2.48
N VAL A 288 -8.01 14.22 1.60
CA VAL A 288 -7.43 15.55 1.88
C VAL A 288 -8.17 16.24 3.04
N HIS A 289 -9.51 16.18 3.07
CA HIS A 289 -10.32 16.77 4.15
C HIS A 289 -10.14 16.06 5.50
N SER A 290 -10.09 14.73 5.47
CA SER A 290 -9.90 13.89 6.66
C SER A 290 -8.44 13.77 7.09
N LYS A 291 -7.49 14.36 6.34
CA LYS A 291 -6.04 14.25 6.53
C LYS A 291 -5.53 12.81 6.61
N ASP A 292 -6.25 11.87 6.00
CA ASP A 292 -5.79 10.50 5.86
C ASP A 292 -4.79 10.44 4.70
N MET A 293 -3.50 10.43 5.04
CA MET A 293 -2.40 10.35 4.07
C MET A 293 -2.35 8.99 3.37
N LEU A 294 -2.72 7.91 4.07
CA LEU A 294 -2.67 6.55 3.52
C LEU A 294 -3.77 6.39 2.45
N LEU A 295 -4.98 6.88 2.73
CA LEU A 295 -6.05 6.91 1.74
C LEU A 295 -5.67 7.73 0.50
N GLN A 296 -5.11 8.92 0.70
CA GLN A 296 -4.64 9.77 -0.40
C GLN A 296 -3.60 9.07 -1.27
N GLU A 297 -2.60 8.43 -0.65
CA GLU A 297 -1.53 7.73 -1.37
C GLU A 297 -2.08 6.53 -2.16
N ASN A 298 -2.95 5.72 -1.55
CA ASN A 298 -3.58 4.59 -2.23
C ASN A 298 -4.41 5.02 -3.45
N VAL A 299 -5.17 6.12 -3.31
CA VAL A 299 -5.97 6.66 -4.41
C VAL A 299 -5.06 7.21 -5.52
N LEU A 300 -4.02 7.98 -5.17
CA LEU A 300 -3.07 8.51 -6.13
C LEU A 300 -2.34 7.40 -6.87
N GLN A 301 -1.88 6.37 -6.18
CA GLN A 301 -1.22 5.22 -6.79
C GLN A 301 -2.14 4.52 -7.82
N TYR A 302 -3.40 4.27 -7.44
CA TYR A 302 -4.37 3.67 -8.37
C TYR A 302 -4.58 4.53 -9.62
N LEU A 303 -4.74 5.85 -9.44
CA LEU A 303 -4.92 6.77 -10.55
C LEU A 303 -3.66 6.92 -11.40
N SER A 304 -2.49 6.83 -10.79
CA SER A 304 -1.22 6.90 -11.50
C SER A 304 -0.99 5.71 -12.43
N TRP A 305 -1.41 4.52 -12.03
CA TRP A 305 -1.33 3.33 -12.88
C TRP A 305 -2.38 3.30 -13.99
N ASN A 306 -3.48 4.04 -13.82
CA ASN A 306 -4.57 4.14 -14.78
C ASN A 306 -4.64 5.53 -15.45
N PHE A 307 -3.53 6.27 -15.47
CA PHE A 307 -3.54 7.68 -15.86
C PHE A 307 -3.98 7.88 -17.31
N GLU A 308 -3.59 6.98 -18.23
CA GLU A 308 -4.03 7.04 -19.63
C GLU A 308 -5.56 7.01 -19.74
N PHE A 309 -6.21 6.09 -19.03
CA PHE A 309 -7.67 5.99 -18.99
C PHE A 309 -8.33 7.16 -18.25
N LEU A 310 -7.65 7.70 -17.23
CA LEU A 310 -8.12 8.88 -16.51
C LEU A 310 -8.19 10.10 -17.43
N VAL A 311 -7.16 10.34 -18.24
CA VAL A 311 -7.11 11.48 -19.18
C VAL A 311 -8.20 11.38 -20.25
N ASP A 312 -8.48 10.17 -20.74
CA ASP A 312 -9.57 9.92 -21.71
C ASP A 312 -10.97 10.09 -21.08
N SER A 313 -11.08 10.00 -19.74
CA SER A 313 -12.33 10.16 -19.01
C SER A 313 -12.78 11.63 -18.94
N PRO A 314 -14.09 11.93 -19.01
CA PRO A 314 -14.61 13.29 -18.81
C PRO A 314 -14.30 13.86 -17.42
N VAL A 315 -13.93 13.02 -16.46
CA VAL A 315 -13.61 13.43 -15.08
C VAL A 315 -12.30 14.21 -15.02
N TRP A 316 -11.33 13.96 -15.91
CA TRP A 316 -10.02 14.63 -15.91
C TRP A 316 -10.14 16.16 -15.86
N LYS A 317 -11.09 16.71 -16.62
CA LYS A 317 -11.38 18.15 -16.67
C LYS A 317 -11.82 18.73 -15.33
N THR A 318 -12.46 17.91 -14.48
CA THR A 318 -12.97 18.31 -13.16
C THR A 318 -11.95 18.17 -12.04
N VAL A 319 -10.84 17.44 -12.26
CA VAL A 319 -9.81 17.18 -11.26
C VAL A 319 -9.19 18.48 -10.72
N SER A 320 -8.99 18.58 -9.41
CA SER A 320 -8.43 19.78 -8.78
C SER A 320 -6.95 20.01 -9.15
N ILE A 321 -6.50 21.27 -9.12
CA ILE A 321 -5.09 21.62 -9.40
C ILE A 321 -4.13 20.89 -8.45
N HIS A 322 -4.51 20.80 -7.17
CA HIS A 322 -3.72 20.09 -6.17
C HIS A 322 -3.54 18.61 -6.52
N MET A 323 -4.62 17.95 -6.95
CA MET A 323 -4.58 16.55 -7.34
C MET A 323 -3.78 16.34 -8.63
N MET A 324 -3.93 17.21 -9.62
CA MET A 324 -3.11 17.17 -10.84
C MET A 324 -1.62 17.30 -10.51
N LYS A 325 -1.26 18.28 -9.66
CA LYS A 325 0.12 18.42 -9.18
C LYS A 325 0.60 17.14 -8.50
N ALA A 326 -0.19 16.59 -7.58
CA ALA A 326 0.17 15.35 -6.87
C ALA A 326 0.40 14.17 -7.82
N LEU A 327 -0.42 14.00 -8.86
CA LEU A 327 -0.23 12.97 -9.89
C LEU A 327 1.04 13.22 -10.72
N LEU A 328 1.24 14.47 -11.17
CA LEU A 328 2.40 14.83 -11.99
C LEU A 328 3.72 14.74 -11.23
N SER A 329 3.75 14.93 -9.91
CA SER A 329 4.97 14.76 -9.11
C SER A 329 5.44 13.30 -9.00
N ARG A 330 4.60 12.32 -9.34
CA ARG A 330 4.89 10.89 -9.10
C ARG A 330 5.79 10.25 -10.15
N SER A 331 6.79 9.50 -9.71
CA SER A 331 7.68 8.74 -10.60
C SER A 331 7.06 7.46 -11.17
N ASP A 332 6.07 6.89 -10.49
CA ASP A 332 5.37 5.64 -10.87
C ASP A 332 4.13 5.88 -11.75
N LEU A 333 3.99 7.08 -12.31
CA LEU A 333 2.94 7.40 -13.27
C LEU A 333 3.13 6.60 -14.56
N VAL A 334 2.10 5.85 -14.96
CA VAL A 334 2.11 4.99 -16.16
C VAL A 334 1.47 5.73 -17.32
N VAL A 335 2.26 6.06 -18.34
CA VAL A 335 1.85 6.91 -19.47
C VAL A 335 2.53 6.50 -20.77
N LYS A 336 1.98 6.91 -21.92
CA LYS A 336 2.58 6.64 -23.23
C LYS A 336 3.97 7.25 -23.36
N ASP A 337 4.03 8.57 -23.25
CA ASP A 337 5.25 9.39 -23.27
C ASP A 337 5.00 10.69 -22.48
N GLU A 338 6.03 11.49 -22.22
CA GLU A 338 5.84 12.81 -21.56
C GLU A 338 5.09 13.81 -22.43
N PHE A 339 5.12 13.63 -23.75
CA PHE A 339 4.38 14.51 -24.65
C PHE A 339 2.87 14.39 -24.44
N PHE A 340 2.37 13.17 -24.24
CA PHE A 340 1.01 12.88 -23.86
C PHE A 340 0.63 13.56 -22.54
N VAL A 341 1.53 13.54 -21.54
CA VAL A 341 1.30 14.22 -20.26
C VAL A 341 1.18 15.73 -20.44
N LEU A 342 2.04 16.33 -21.28
CA LEU A 342 1.97 17.74 -21.63
C LEU A 342 0.64 18.09 -22.31
N GLN A 343 0.22 17.30 -23.30
CA GLN A 343 -1.07 17.51 -23.99
C GLN A 343 -2.26 17.40 -23.03
N ALA A 344 -2.27 16.36 -22.19
CA ALA A 344 -3.32 16.16 -21.19
C ALA A 344 -3.43 17.34 -20.21
N LEU A 345 -2.29 17.93 -19.82
CA LEU A 345 -2.25 19.10 -18.96
C LEU A 345 -2.77 20.35 -19.67
N GLU A 346 -2.37 20.59 -20.92
CA GLU A 346 -2.84 21.73 -21.70
C GLU A 346 -4.35 21.68 -21.92
N ASP A 347 -4.90 20.51 -22.23
CA ASP A 347 -6.33 20.30 -22.41
C ASP A 347 -7.12 20.57 -21.11
N ALA A 348 -6.60 20.11 -19.96
CA ALA A 348 -7.20 20.37 -18.66
C ALA A 348 -7.17 21.86 -18.29
N ILE A 349 -6.05 22.56 -18.55
CA ILE A 349 -5.92 23.99 -18.27
C ILE A 349 -6.84 24.82 -19.19
N LYS A 350 -6.93 24.43 -20.47
CA LYS A 350 -7.79 25.11 -21.45
C LYS A 350 -9.26 25.09 -21.04
N GLU A 351 -9.76 23.94 -20.57
CA GLU A 351 -11.14 23.80 -20.10
C GLU A 351 -11.39 24.61 -18.81
N LYS A 352 -10.41 24.67 -17.90
CA LYS A 352 -10.50 25.44 -16.65
C LYS A 352 -10.42 26.96 -16.86
N GLY A 353 -9.95 27.42 -18.03
CA GLY A 353 -9.95 28.83 -18.42
C GLY A 353 -9.10 29.73 -17.51
N GLU A 354 -9.61 30.93 -17.20
CA GLU A 354 -8.92 31.94 -16.37
C GLU A 354 -8.86 31.59 -14.87
N THR A 355 -9.49 30.49 -14.43
CA THR A 355 -9.51 30.11 -13.01
C THR A 355 -8.15 29.66 -12.47
N VAL A 356 -7.22 29.30 -13.35
CA VAL A 356 -5.87 28.85 -13.00
C VAL A 356 -4.91 30.05 -13.02
N SER A 357 -4.30 30.35 -11.87
CA SER A 357 -3.31 31.44 -11.76
C SER A 357 -2.08 31.17 -12.63
N LEU A 358 -1.36 32.22 -13.03
CA LEU A 358 -0.12 32.06 -13.80
C LEU A 358 0.94 31.27 -13.02
N GLU A 359 0.99 31.44 -11.70
CA GLU A 359 1.90 30.71 -10.81
C GLU A 359 1.58 29.21 -10.79
N ASP A 360 0.30 28.84 -10.68
CA ASP A 360 -0.13 27.44 -10.72
C ASP A 360 0.19 26.79 -12.07
N LYS A 361 0.04 27.53 -13.19
CA LYS A 361 0.42 27.04 -14.53
C LYS A 361 1.91 26.72 -14.60
N VAL A 362 2.77 27.62 -14.15
CA VAL A 362 4.23 27.41 -14.13
C VAL A 362 4.60 26.26 -13.20
N ASN A 363 3.95 26.16 -12.04
CA ASN A 363 4.15 25.06 -11.09
C ASN A 363 3.76 23.71 -11.68
N LEU A 364 2.64 23.61 -12.40
CA LEU A 364 2.24 22.37 -13.07
C LEU A 364 3.22 22.02 -14.20
N LEU A 365 3.61 23.00 -15.02
CA LEU A 365 4.57 22.80 -16.12
C LEU A 365 5.96 22.35 -15.63
N SER A 366 6.38 22.77 -14.42
CA SER A 366 7.67 22.33 -13.86
C SER A 366 7.72 20.85 -13.52
N HIS A 367 6.57 20.16 -13.47
CA HIS A 367 6.51 18.71 -13.23
C HIS A 367 6.56 17.89 -14.53
N ILE A 368 6.53 18.54 -15.69
CA ILE A 368 6.68 17.87 -17.00
C ILE A 368 8.16 17.63 -17.27
N ARG A 369 8.52 16.39 -17.63
CA ARG A 369 9.91 16.02 -17.88
C ARG A 369 10.26 16.26 -19.33
N PHE A 370 10.44 17.52 -19.72
CA PHE A 370 10.76 17.91 -21.11
C PHE A 370 11.95 17.14 -21.71
N SER A 371 12.94 16.79 -20.88
CA SER A 371 14.09 15.97 -21.28
C SER A 371 13.70 14.57 -21.80
N MET A 372 12.52 14.08 -21.42
CA MET A 372 11.92 12.78 -21.81
C MET A 372 10.80 12.92 -22.86
N ILE A 373 10.68 14.09 -23.53
CA ILE A 373 9.91 14.29 -24.78
C ILE A 373 10.78 14.15 -26.04
N PRO A 374 10.36 13.42 -27.09
CA PRO A 374 11.16 13.22 -28.30
C PRO A 374 11.67 14.50 -28.94
N VAL A 375 12.92 14.52 -29.42
CA VAL A 375 13.52 15.72 -30.03
C VAL A 375 12.68 16.25 -31.19
N GLU A 376 12.10 15.35 -32.00
CA GLU A 376 11.16 15.71 -33.06
C GLU A 376 9.96 16.50 -32.50
N LYS A 377 9.35 15.99 -31.44
CA LYS A 377 8.21 16.64 -30.77
C LYS A 377 8.61 17.90 -30.01
N LEU A 378 9.81 17.97 -29.43
CA LEU A 378 10.33 19.14 -28.73
C LEU A 378 10.40 20.36 -29.65
N TYR A 379 10.82 20.16 -30.90
CA TYR A 379 10.83 21.24 -31.89
C TYR A 379 9.43 21.74 -32.23
N ASP A 380 8.46 20.82 -32.28
CA ASP A 380 7.07 21.14 -32.64
C ASP A 380 6.31 21.88 -31.52
N ILE A 381 6.70 21.71 -30.25
CA ILE A 381 6.04 22.35 -29.09
C ILE A 381 5.91 23.86 -29.25
N GLN A 382 6.92 24.54 -29.81
CA GLN A 382 6.87 26.00 -29.99
C GLN A 382 5.74 26.46 -30.95
N PHE A 383 5.26 25.56 -31.81
CA PHE A 383 4.21 25.81 -32.79
C PHE A 383 2.87 25.17 -32.39
N SER A 384 2.90 24.02 -31.71
CA SER A 384 1.71 23.24 -31.36
C SER A 384 1.10 23.63 -30.01
N SER A 385 1.91 24.07 -29.05
CA SER A 385 1.44 24.40 -27.70
C SER A 385 0.68 25.72 -27.69
N GLY A 386 -0.60 25.65 -27.35
CA GLY A 386 -1.43 26.84 -27.13
C GLY A 386 -1.00 27.67 -25.92
N MET A 387 -0.16 27.10 -25.04
CA MET A 387 0.34 27.75 -23.83
C MET A 387 1.72 28.38 -23.98
N TYR A 388 2.43 28.11 -25.09
CA TYR A 388 3.80 28.59 -25.32
C TYR A 388 3.90 30.11 -25.21
N GLN A 389 3.06 30.85 -25.94
CA GLN A 389 3.09 32.32 -25.96
C GLN A 389 2.84 32.94 -24.58
N SER A 390 1.99 32.30 -23.77
CA SER A 390 1.68 32.79 -22.41
C SER A 390 2.79 32.53 -21.39
N ASN A 391 3.69 31.58 -21.64
CA ASN A 391 4.73 31.14 -20.71
C ASN A 391 6.10 31.02 -21.41
N GLU A 392 6.37 31.90 -22.38
CA GLU A 392 7.50 31.76 -23.31
C GLU A 392 8.85 31.60 -22.59
N ALA A 393 9.11 32.40 -21.57
CA ALA A 393 10.36 32.35 -20.81
C ALA A 393 10.59 30.98 -20.13
N PHE A 394 9.53 30.34 -19.64
CA PHE A 394 9.61 29.01 -19.04
C PHE A 394 9.89 27.96 -20.13
N TYR A 395 9.13 27.97 -21.23
CA TYR A 395 9.29 27.02 -22.32
C TYR A 395 10.68 27.11 -22.97
N GLN A 396 11.18 28.31 -23.25
CA GLN A 396 12.52 28.48 -23.82
C GLN A 396 13.61 27.86 -22.93
N SER A 397 13.52 28.07 -21.60
CA SER A 397 14.45 27.49 -20.64
C SER A 397 14.34 25.95 -20.57
N ALA A 398 13.10 25.43 -20.54
CA ALA A 398 12.84 24.00 -20.47
C ALA A 398 13.28 23.26 -21.75
N LEU A 399 12.95 23.79 -22.92
CA LEU A 399 13.33 23.25 -24.22
C LEU A 399 14.85 23.27 -24.42
N LEU A 400 15.53 24.36 -24.05
CA LEU A 400 16.98 24.43 -24.12
C LEU A 400 17.64 23.34 -23.26
N LYS A 401 17.17 23.16 -22.01
CA LYS A 401 17.68 22.10 -21.13
C LYS A 401 17.43 20.70 -21.69
N ALA A 402 16.24 20.46 -22.23
CA ALA A 402 15.89 19.18 -22.84
C ALA A 402 16.75 18.87 -24.08
N LEU A 403 16.99 19.84 -24.95
CA LEU A 403 17.86 19.69 -26.10
C LEU A 403 19.33 19.46 -25.69
N LEU A 404 19.82 20.18 -24.69
CA LEU A 404 21.15 19.94 -24.14
C LEU A 404 21.27 18.53 -23.54
N PHE A 405 20.25 18.07 -22.81
CA PHE A 405 20.22 16.72 -22.26
C PHE A 405 20.31 15.65 -23.35
N ASN A 406 19.58 15.83 -24.46
CA ASN A 406 19.55 14.87 -25.57
C ASN A 406 20.78 14.92 -26.50
N THR A 407 21.56 16.01 -26.46
CA THR A 407 22.75 16.18 -27.33
C THR A 407 24.07 15.99 -26.61
N LEU A 408 24.13 16.17 -25.29
CA LEU A 408 25.37 16.06 -24.54
C LEU A 408 25.82 14.60 -24.39
N PRO A 409 27.14 14.34 -24.49
CA PRO A 409 27.67 13.03 -24.17
C PRO A 409 27.46 12.74 -22.68
N PHE A 410 27.22 11.47 -22.34
CA PHE A 410 26.88 11.02 -20.99
C PHE A 410 27.84 11.53 -19.90
N SER A 411 29.14 11.59 -20.19
CA SER A 411 30.17 12.09 -19.27
C SER A 411 29.92 13.53 -18.81
N LYS A 412 29.35 14.38 -19.68
CA LYS A 412 29.05 15.79 -19.39
C LYS A 412 27.66 16.01 -18.80
N ILE A 413 26.74 15.06 -18.95
CA ILE A 413 25.39 15.16 -18.36
C ILE A 413 25.50 15.27 -16.83
N LYS A 414 26.36 14.45 -16.21
CA LYS A 414 26.57 14.45 -14.76
C LYS A 414 27.14 15.77 -14.22
N GLU A 415 27.94 16.49 -15.02
CA GLU A 415 28.54 17.77 -14.63
C GLU A 415 27.54 18.93 -14.76
N HIS A 416 26.60 18.84 -15.70
CA HIS A 416 25.66 19.93 -16.02
C HIS A 416 24.31 19.80 -15.31
N PHE A 417 23.91 18.58 -14.94
CA PHE A 417 22.60 18.28 -14.36
C PHE A 417 22.76 17.64 -12.98
N ASN A 418 22.77 18.48 -11.93
CA ASN A 418 22.95 18.05 -10.55
C ASN A 418 21.68 17.43 -9.91
N ASN A 419 20.49 17.70 -10.45
CA ASN A 419 19.23 17.26 -9.88
C ASN A 419 18.67 16.06 -10.66
N PHE A 420 19.11 14.85 -10.32
CA PHE A 420 18.80 13.64 -11.09
C PHE A 420 17.31 13.29 -11.17
N GLU A 421 16.49 13.71 -10.20
CA GLU A 421 15.05 13.42 -10.18
C GLU A 421 14.30 14.02 -11.38
N ASP A 422 14.69 15.21 -11.84
CA ASP A 422 14.09 15.89 -13.00
C ASP A 422 14.40 15.18 -14.33
N TYR A 423 15.39 14.27 -14.33
CA TYR A 423 15.88 13.53 -15.49
C TYR A 423 15.73 12.01 -15.32
N MET A 424 14.91 11.58 -14.37
CA MET A 424 14.50 10.18 -14.27
C MET A 424 13.31 9.92 -15.22
N PRO A 425 13.28 8.81 -15.97
CA PRO A 425 12.09 8.44 -16.75
C PRO A 425 10.93 8.04 -15.83
N ARG A 426 9.69 8.18 -16.30
CA ARG A 426 8.50 7.54 -15.71
C ARG A 426 8.34 6.12 -16.27
N ILE A 427 7.23 5.47 -15.94
CA ILE A 427 6.86 4.19 -16.53
C ILE A 427 6.20 4.47 -17.89
N TYR A 428 6.99 4.42 -18.96
CA TYR A 428 6.49 4.63 -20.32
C TYR A 428 5.96 3.34 -20.95
N THR A 429 4.76 3.40 -21.54
CA THR A 429 4.13 2.25 -22.24
C THR A 429 4.49 2.20 -23.73
N SER A 430 4.89 3.33 -24.32
CA SER A 430 5.40 3.38 -25.69
C SER A 430 6.93 3.26 -25.73
N GLU A 431 7.51 3.00 -26.91
CA GLU A 431 8.95 2.84 -27.04
C GLU A 431 9.68 4.11 -26.53
N PRO A 432 10.56 3.96 -25.52
CA PRO A 432 11.33 5.08 -25.03
C PRO A 432 12.37 5.45 -26.09
N TRP A 433 12.15 6.59 -26.71
CA TRP A 433 13.05 7.22 -27.68
C TRP A 433 14.31 7.82 -27.00
N SER A 434 14.35 7.86 -25.66
CA SER A 434 15.50 8.35 -24.88
C SER A 434 16.38 7.20 -24.39
N THR A 435 17.67 7.47 -24.29
CA THR A 435 18.70 6.55 -23.77
C THR A 435 18.24 5.91 -22.46
N VAL A 436 17.87 4.64 -22.52
CA VAL A 436 17.52 3.86 -21.32
C VAL A 436 18.77 3.72 -20.45
N MET A 437 18.79 4.38 -19.30
CA MET A 437 19.80 4.15 -18.27
C MET A 437 19.57 2.77 -17.64
N ASN A 438 20.21 1.74 -18.20
CA ASN A 438 20.09 0.39 -17.69
C ASN A 438 21.00 0.21 -16.46
N TYR A 439 20.45 0.32 -15.25
CA TYR A 439 21.17 0.02 -14.01
C TYR A 439 21.25 -1.50 -13.83
N THR A 440 22.29 -2.12 -14.39
CA THR A 440 22.69 -3.47 -13.99
C THR A 440 23.83 -3.35 -12.96
N SER A 441 23.50 -3.67 -11.71
CA SER A 441 24.49 -3.77 -10.64
C SER A 441 25.25 -5.10 -10.78
N ASN A 442 26.37 -5.09 -11.52
CA ASN A 442 27.32 -6.19 -11.43
C ASN A 442 28.22 -5.96 -10.22
N ILE A 443 27.94 -6.67 -9.13
CA ILE A 443 28.83 -6.82 -8.00
C ILE A 443 30.07 -7.55 -8.51
N GLY A 444 31.20 -6.85 -8.62
CA GLY A 444 32.51 -7.47 -8.83
C GLY A 444 33.11 -7.31 -10.22
N SER A 445 33.29 -6.08 -10.70
CA SER A 445 34.47 -5.63 -11.45
C SER A 445 34.27 -4.19 -11.89
N ASN A 446 35.32 -3.36 -11.80
CA ASN A 446 35.31 -1.93 -12.16
C ASN A 446 35.20 -1.69 -13.68
N ASN A 447 34.37 -2.44 -14.40
CA ASN A 447 34.05 -2.21 -15.81
C ASN A 447 32.54 -2.06 -15.97
N TYR A 448 32.09 -0.81 -15.94
CA TYR A 448 30.75 -0.43 -16.34
C TYR A 448 30.61 -0.62 -17.86
N ASN A 449 30.05 -1.75 -18.28
CA ASN A 449 29.65 -1.94 -19.67
C ASN A 449 28.30 -1.24 -19.89
N TYR A 450 28.37 -0.03 -20.45
CA TYR A 450 27.21 0.72 -20.93
C TYR A 450 26.83 0.19 -22.32
N ASN A 451 25.80 -0.66 -22.40
CA ASN A 451 25.23 -1.02 -23.69
C ASN A 451 24.41 0.16 -24.22
N TYR A 452 24.99 0.88 -25.18
CA TYR A 452 24.31 1.89 -25.98
C TYR A 452 23.40 1.21 -27.00
N SER A 453 22.09 1.30 -26.82
CA SER A 453 21.15 1.18 -27.94
C SER A 453 20.64 2.58 -28.28
N GLN A 454 21.39 3.30 -29.12
CA GLN A 454 20.78 4.28 -30.02
C GLN A 454 20.16 3.45 -31.15
N THR A 455 18.87 3.16 -31.06
CA THR A 455 18.12 2.84 -32.27
C THR A 455 17.91 4.15 -33.03
N LEU A 456 18.75 4.34 -34.05
CA LEU A 456 18.53 5.30 -35.13
C LEU A 456 17.25 4.97 -35.89
#